data_AF-A0A258I5A0-F1
#
_entry.id   AF-A0A258I5A0-F1
#
_cell.length_a   1.000
_cell.length_b   1.000
_cell.length_c   1.000
_cell.angle_alpha   90.00
_cell.angle_beta   90.00
_cell.angle_gamma   90.00
#
_symmetry.space_group_name_H-M   'P 1'
#
loop_
_entity.id
_entity.type
_entity.pdbx_description
1 polymer ?
#
loop_
_entity_poly.entity_id
_entity_poly.type
_entity_poly.pdbx_seq_one_letter_code
_entity_poly.pdbx_strand_id
1 'polypeptide(L)'
;MTIHGARLTGVSRRGFRAAGGAMTALFAIKAGPASAIAPAPSATVAQGWIEICADNTVLLRTGNCDFGQSTIYTAYRQIVAGELRADDMQWST
;
A
#
# COMPACT_ATOMS: atom_id res chain seq x y z
N MET A 1 4.74 -22.52 -6.15
CA MET A 1 3.66 -21.53 -6.25
C MET A 1 2.73 -22.00 -7.36
N THR A 2 1.50 -22.34 -7.01
CA THR A 2 0.51 -22.97 -7.91
C THR A 2 -0.59 -21.95 -8.14
N ILE A 3 -0.83 -21.61 -9.40
CA ILE A 3 -1.98 -20.79 -9.79
C ILE A 3 -2.81 -21.69 -10.73
N HIS A 4 -4.03 -22.01 -10.31
CA HIS A 4 -5.05 -22.74 -11.09
C HIS A 4 -4.57 -24.03 -11.79
N GLY A 5 -3.87 -24.92 -11.08
CA GLY A 5 -3.56 -26.27 -11.58
C GLY A 5 -2.47 -26.36 -12.67
N ALA A 6 -1.95 -25.23 -13.17
CA ALA A 6 -0.79 -25.22 -14.05
C ALA A 6 0.52 -25.24 -13.23
N ARG A 7 1.30 -26.31 -13.35
CA ARG A 7 2.66 -26.38 -12.81
C ARG A 7 3.58 -25.67 -13.81
N LEU A 8 4.12 -24.50 -13.45
CA LEU A 8 5.14 -23.80 -14.23
C LEU A 8 6.48 -24.57 -14.17
N THR A 9 6.56 -25.73 -14.83
CA THR A 9 7.79 -26.49 -15.00
C THR A 9 8.58 -25.89 -16.16
N GLY A 10 9.53 -25.01 -15.85
CA GLY A 10 10.46 -24.46 -16.86
C GLY A 10 10.76 -22.98 -16.71
N VAL A 11 9.92 -22.23 -16.00
CA VAL A 11 10.14 -20.79 -15.78
C VAL A 11 10.84 -20.59 -14.44
N SER A 12 12.18 -20.58 -14.46
CA SER A 12 12.98 -20.11 -13.33
C SER A 12 13.60 -18.76 -13.67
N ARG A 13 13.70 -17.87 -12.67
CA ARG A 13 14.38 -16.57 -12.80
C ARG A 13 15.79 -16.72 -13.38
N ARG A 14 16.48 -17.81 -13.05
CA ARG A 14 17.84 -18.12 -13.52
C ARG A 14 17.88 -18.48 -15.00
N GLY A 15 16.94 -19.31 -15.47
CA GLY A 15 16.84 -19.68 -16.88
C GLY A 15 16.47 -18.49 -17.77
N PHE A 16 15.55 -17.64 -17.32
CA PHE A 16 15.16 -16.43 -18.05
C PHE A 16 16.33 -15.45 -18.24
N ARG A 17 17.14 -15.24 -17.20
CA ARG A 17 18.34 -14.38 -17.26
C ARG A 17 19.43 -14.96 -18.15
N ALA A 18 19.63 -16.28 -18.13
CA ALA A 18 20.65 -16.94 -18.94
C ALA A 18 20.32 -16.94 -20.44
N ALA A 19 19.04 -16.96 -20.81
CA ALA A 19 18.59 -16.97 -22.21
C ALA A 19 18.63 -15.58 -22.90
N GLY A 20 18.79 -14.48 -22.13
CA GLY A 20 18.97 -13.13 -22.69
C GLY A 20 17.77 -12.55 -23.43
N GLY A 21 16.54 -12.96 -23.09
CA GLY A 21 15.31 -12.53 -23.77
C GLY A 21 14.59 -11.35 -23.11
N ALA A 22 13.78 -10.61 -23.89
CA ALA A 22 12.84 -9.61 -23.39
C ALA A 22 11.45 -10.23 -23.18
N MET A 23 10.79 -9.90 -22.07
CA MET A 23 9.42 -10.35 -21.77
C MET A 23 8.47 -9.15 -21.85
N THR A 24 7.51 -9.21 -22.76
CA THR A 24 6.40 -8.26 -22.84
C THR A 24 5.18 -8.89 -22.17
N ALA A 25 4.64 -8.24 -21.13
CA ALA A 25 3.43 -8.68 -20.46
C ALA A 25 2.28 -7.72 -20.80
N LEU A 26 1.14 -8.28 -21.21
CA LEU A 26 -0.09 -7.54 -21.43
C LEU A 26 -1.09 -7.93 -20.35
N PHE A 27 -1.65 -6.94 -19.66
CA PHE A 27 -2.74 -7.14 -18.70
C PHE A 27 -3.95 -6.35 -19.16
N ALA A 28 -5.13 -6.95 -19.00
CA ALA A 28 -6.40 -6.29 -19.24
C ALA A 28 -7.17 -6.21 -17.91
N ILE A 29 -7.56 -5.01 -17.51
CA ILE A 29 -8.43 -4.78 -16.37
C ILE A 29 -9.85 -4.58 -16.92
N LYS A 30 -10.78 -5.44 -16.52
CA LYS A 30 -12.20 -5.28 -16.85
C LYS A 30 -12.71 -4.01 -16.16
N ALA A 31 -13.08 -2.99 -16.93
CA ALA A 31 -13.78 -1.83 -16.38
C ALA A 31 -15.11 -2.29 -15.76
N GLY A 32 -15.31 -1.96 -14.49
CA GLY A 32 -16.55 -2.10 -13.73
C GLY A 32 -17.11 -0.72 -13.38
N PRO A 33 -18.38 -0.63 -12.97
CA PRO A 33 -18.97 0.63 -12.54
C PRO A 33 -18.15 1.22 -11.38
N ALA A 34 -17.90 2.53 -11.43
CA ALA A 34 -17.32 3.23 -10.30
C ALA A 34 -18.31 3.19 -9.13
N SER A 35 -17.94 2.51 -8.05
CA SER A 35 -18.66 2.65 -6.79
C SER A 35 -18.58 4.13 -6.38
N ALA A 36 -19.73 4.73 -6.07
CA ALA A 36 -19.77 6.06 -5.50
C ALA A 36 -18.81 6.11 -4.30
N ILE A 37 -17.97 7.15 -4.26
CA ILE A 37 -17.13 7.46 -3.10
C ILE A 37 -18.06 7.46 -1.90
N ALA A 38 -17.78 6.60 -0.92
CA ALA A 38 -18.56 6.56 0.32
C ALA A 38 -18.66 7.99 0.86
N PRO A 39 -19.82 8.43 1.37
CA PRO A 39 -19.95 9.76 1.96
C PRO A 39 -18.78 9.99 2.91
N ALA A 40 -18.08 11.11 2.75
CA ALA A 40 -16.99 11.46 3.64
C ALA A 40 -17.52 11.33 5.08
N PRO A 41 -16.83 10.59 5.96
CA PRO A 41 -17.29 10.43 7.33
C PRO A 41 -17.53 11.82 7.91
N SER A 42 -18.69 12.00 8.55
CA SER A 42 -19.00 13.26 9.24
C SER A 42 -17.80 13.67 10.09
N ALA A 43 -17.29 14.89 9.90
CA ALA A 43 -16.15 15.43 10.63
C ALA A 43 -16.36 15.39 12.16
N THR A 44 -17.61 15.21 12.61
CA THR A 44 -17.99 15.05 14.02
C THR A 44 -17.62 13.68 14.60
N VAL A 45 -17.25 12.68 13.78
CA VAL A 45 -16.91 11.31 14.23
C VAL A 45 -15.48 10.91 13.88
N ALA A 46 -14.81 11.62 12.96
CA ALA A 46 -13.43 11.34 12.59
C ALA A 46 -12.45 11.83 13.68
N GLN A 47 -11.99 10.90 14.53
CA GLN A 47 -10.94 11.14 15.55
C GLN A 47 -9.55 11.41 14.94
N GLY A 48 -9.41 11.23 13.62
CA GLY A 48 -8.19 11.42 12.86
C GLY A 48 -8.33 10.89 11.44
N TRP A 49 -7.36 11.19 10.58
CA TRP A 49 -7.27 10.64 9.24
C TRP A 49 -5.81 10.44 8.80
N ILE A 50 -5.65 9.58 7.81
CA ILE A 50 -4.37 9.28 7.16
C ILE A 50 -4.49 9.76 5.71
N GLU A 51 -3.52 10.54 5.27
CA GLU A 51 -3.44 11.04 3.90
C GLU A 51 -2.16 10.50 3.25
N ILE A 52 -2.32 9.90 2.07
CA ILE A 52 -1.20 9.47 1.22
C ILE A 52 -1.04 10.55 0.15
N CYS A 53 0.04 11.32 0.26
CA CYS A 53 0.34 12.43 -0.63
C CYS A 53 0.81 11.93 -2.01
N ALA A 54 0.71 12.80 -3.02
CA ALA A 54 1.15 12.48 -4.39
C ALA A 54 2.67 12.24 -4.51
N ASP A 55 3.47 12.75 -3.57
CA ASP A 55 4.91 12.54 -3.47
C ASP A 55 5.28 11.27 -2.68
N ASN A 56 4.30 10.40 -2.41
CA ASN A 56 4.44 9.15 -1.67
C ASN A 56 4.82 9.34 -0.18
N THR A 57 4.62 10.54 0.36
CA THR A 57 4.68 10.78 1.81
C THR A 57 3.34 10.46 2.48
N VAL A 58 3.37 10.16 3.78
CA VAL A 58 2.16 9.98 4.58
C VAL A 58 2.04 11.06 5.64
N LEU A 59 0.85 11.63 5.74
CA LEU A 59 0.47 12.60 6.75
C LEU A 59 -0.59 11.98 7.67
N LEU A 60 -0.30 11.97 8.97
CA LEU A 60 -1.18 11.42 9.99
C LEU A 60 -1.75 12.56 10.83
N ARG A 61 -3.08 12.68 10.87
CA ARG A 61 -3.77 13.66 11.73
C ARG A 61 -4.57 12.92 12.78
N THR A 62 -4.36 13.25 14.04
CA THR A 62 -5.08 12.62 15.16
C THR A 62 -5.42 13.67 16.21
N GLY A 63 -6.58 13.51 16.86
CA GLY A 63 -6.95 14.29 18.04
C GLY A 63 -6.24 13.83 19.32
N ASN A 64 -5.50 12.71 19.27
CA ASN A 64 -4.71 12.24 20.40
C ASN A 64 -3.46 13.10 20.57
N CYS A 65 -3.11 13.41 21.81
CA CYS A 65 -1.90 14.13 22.18
C CYS A 65 -0.83 13.15 22.69
N ASP A 66 0.42 13.36 22.26
CA ASP A 66 1.57 12.54 22.68
C ASP A 66 2.38 13.28 23.75
N PHE A 67 2.29 12.82 25.00
CA PHE A 67 3.02 13.39 26.15
C PHE A 67 4.27 12.58 26.50
N GLY A 68 4.98 12.08 25.48
CA GLY A 68 6.23 11.33 25.65
C GLY A 68 6.05 9.81 25.64
N GLN A 69 4.83 9.31 25.41
CA GLN A 69 4.58 7.88 25.21
C GLN A 69 5.00 7.41 23.79
N SER A 70 5.32 8.35 22.90
CA SER A 70 5.77 8.12 21.51
C SER A 70 4.74 7.40 20.63
N THR A 71 3.47 7.42 21.02
CA THR A 71 2.38 6.73 20.29
C THR A 71 2.21 7.28 18.87
N ILE A 72 2.29 8.60 18.69
CA ILE A 72 2.10 9.25 17.37
C ILE A 72 3.35 9.06 16.50
N TYR A 73 4.53 9.15 17.12
CA TYR A 73 5.80 9.13 16.39
C TYR A 73 6.37 7.73 16.12
N THR A 74 5.84 6.68 16.77
CA THR A 74 6.32 5.31 16.57
C THR A 74 5.18 4.33 16.27
N ALA A 75 4.27 4.08 17.22
CA ALA A 75 3.26 3.03 17.12
C ALA A 75 2.34 3.21 15.90
N TYR A 76 1.77 4.40 15.71
CA TYR A 76 0.90 4.65 14.56
C TYR A 76 1.62 4.53 13.23
N ARG A 77 2.88 4.97 13.17
CA ARG A 77 3.69 4.84 11.96
C ARG A 77 4.00 3.39 11.61
N GLN A 78 4.28 2.55 12.61
CA GLN A 78 4.51 1.12 12.41
C GLN A 78 3.26 0.39 11.91
N ILE A 79 2.09 0.71 12.49
CA ILE A 79 0.81 0.13 12.05
C ILE A 79 0.55 0.52 10.59
N VAL A 80 0.67 1.81 10.27
CA VAL A 80 0.40 2.30 8.91
C VAL A 80 1.40 1.75 7.89
N ALA A 81 2.69 1.69 8.21
CA ALA A 81 3.69 1.05 7.35
C ALA A 81 3.36 -0.44 7.12
N GLY A 82 2.94 -1.15 8.19
CA GLY A 82 2.54 -2.56 8.13
C GLY A 82 1.31 -2.82 7.25
N GLU A 83 0.31 -1.95 7.32
CA GLU A 83 -0.92 -2.05 6.52
C GLU A 83 -0.70 -1.64 5.06
N LEU A 84 0.07 -0.58 4.82
CA LEU A 84 0.34 -0.09 3.46
C LEU A 84 1.45 -0.85 2.73
N ARG A 85 2.13 -1.79 3.39
CA ARG A 85 3.29 -2.53 2.85
C ARG A 85 4.38 -1.58 2.32
N ALA A 86 4.59 -0.50 3.09
CA ALA A 86 5.45 0.60 2.70
C ALA A 86 6.55 0.79 3.73
N ASP A 87 7.49 -0.14 3.71
CA ASP A 87 8.59 -0.23 4.67
C ASP A 87 9.51 1.00 4.60
N ASP A 88 9.57 1.65 3.43
CA ASP A 88 10.42 2.80 3.11
C ASP A 88 9.65 4.14 3.05
N MET A 89 8.42 4.21 3.57
CA MET A 89 7.58 5.41 3.44
C MET A 89 8.15 6.60 4.22
N GLN A 90 8.21 7.76 3.55
CA GLN A 90 8.63 9.00 4.18
C GLN A 90 7.45 9.64 4.91
N TRP A 91 7.72 10.12 6.13
CA TRP A 91 6.70 10.67 6.99
C TRP A 91 6.80 12.19 7.05
N SER A 92 5.68 12.87 6.82
CA SER A 92 5.58 14.30 7.09
C SER A 92 5.39 14.54 8.59
N THR A 93 5.98 15.62 9.11
CA THR A 93 5.81 16.09 10.49
C THR A 93 4.62 17.02 10.64
#